data_AF-A0A7S0QRC0-F1
#
_entry.id   AF-A0A7S0QRC0-F1
#
_cell.length_a   1.000
_cell.length_b   1.000
_cell.length_c   1.000
_cell.angle_alpha   90.00
_cell.angle_beta   90.00
_cell.angle_gamma   90.00
#
_symmetry.space_group_name_H-M   'P 1'
#
loop_
_entity.id
_entity.type
_entity.pdbx_description
1 polymer ?
#
loop_
_entity_poly.entity_id
_entity_poly.type
_entity_poly.pdbx_seq_one_letter_code
_entity_poly.pdbx_strand_id
1 'polypeptide(L)'
;GCLVVVSHDRAFMDNTVDSLFALEGDGQVRGFDGTYTEYLELKQEAAKEAAAAEKAVAAARVAEEASTAAATSAPKQAAKQTAKKLSWREQKEFEELEAEIESMNERQAEIDAVLAKGGDDYDKLTQLTEELSTLMAESDKKSERWLELAERMEG
;
A
#
# COMPACT_ATOMS: atom_id res chain seq x y z
N GLY A 1 -28.39 -9.27 -7.71
CA GLY A 1 -27.13 -10.03 -7.62
C GLY A 1 -26.03 -9.04 -7.28
N CYS A 2 -25.01 -9.45 -6.53
CA CYS A 2 -23.86 -8.62 -6.18
C CYS A 2 -22.65 -9.12 -6.97
N LEU A 3 -21.90 -8.19 -7.58
CA LEU A 3 -20.65 -8.45 -8.29
C LEU A 3 -19.54 -7.72 -7.55
N VAL A 4 -18.51 -8.44 -7.13
CA VAL A 4 -17.32 -7.86 -6.50
C VAL A 4 -16.15 -8.05 -7.47
N VAL A 5 -15.48 -6.96 -7.80
CA VAL A 5 -14.33 -6.95 -8.72
C VAL A 5 -13.15 -6.26 -8.05
N VAL A 6 -11.98 -6.88 -8.16
CA VAL A 6 -10.70 -6.31 -7.77
C VAL A 6 -9.95 -5.99 -9.06
N SER A 7 -9.57 -4.72 -9.25
CA SER A 7 -8.82 -4.26 -10.42
C SER A 7 -7.87 -3.14 -10.04
N HIS A 8 -6.77 -3.03 -10.77
CA HIS A 8 -5.84 -1.90 -10.67
C HIS A 8 -6.10 -0.85 -11.76
N ASP A 9 -6.94 -1.17 -12.75
CA ASP A 9 -7.31 -0.23 -13.81
C ASP A 9 -8.39 0.73 -13.30
N ARG A 10 -7.95 1.97 -13.06
CA ARG A 10 -8.80 3.06 -12.58
C ARG A 10 -9.93 3.38 -13.54
N ALA A 11 -9.65 3.39 -14.86
CA ALA A 11 -10.65 3.75 -15.86
C ALA A 11 -11.75 2.69 -15.94
N PHE A 12 -11.41 1.42 -15.72
CA PHE A 12 -12.40 0.37 -15.60
C PHE A 12 -13.26 0.51 -14.33
N MET A 13 -12.63 0.76 -13.18
CA MET A 13 -13.34 0.90 -11.91
C MET A 13 -14.27 2.11 -11.88
N ASP A 14 -13.84 3.24 -12.43
CA ASP A 14 -14.60 4.50 -12.46
C ASP A 14 -15.90 4.38 -13.28
N ASN A 15 -15.91 3.54 -14.32
CA ASN A 15 -17.06 3.35 -15.20
C ASN A 15 -18.01 2.21 -14.77
N THR A 16 -17.58 1.33 -13.85
CA THR A 16 -18.27 0.05 -13.61
C THR A 16 -18.70 -0.14 -12.15
N VAL A 17 -18.11 0.60 -11.22
CA VAL A 17 -18.29 0.38 -9.77
C VAL A 17 -19.04 1.54 -9.14
N ASP A 18 -20.11 1.23 -8.40
CA ASP A 18 -20.92 2.20 -7.65
C ASP A 18 -20.47 2.36 -6.18
N SER A 19 -19.83 1.33 -5.61
CA SER A 19 -19.34 1.30 -4.23
C SER A 19 -17.94 0.71 -4.17
N LEU A 20 -17.00 1.45 -3.57
CA LEU A 20 -15.61 1.09 -3.39
C LEU A 20 -15.35 0.60 -1.96
N PHE A 21 -14.56 -0.46 -1.82
CA PHE A 21 -13.99 -0.86 -0.53
C PHE A 21 -12.50 -0.60 -0.59
N ALA A 22 -12.03 0.36 0.21
CA ALA A 22 -10.62 0.66 0.31
C ALA A 22 -10.02 0.00 1.55
N LEU A 23 -8.93 -0.74 1.32
CA LEU A 23 -8.10 -1.32 2.36
C LEU A 23 -7.12 -0.24 2.79
N GLU A 24 -7.45 0.42 3.89
CA GLU A 24 -6.51 1.25 4.64
C GLU A 24 -5.77 0.25 5.57
N GLY A 25 -4.43 0.29 5.63
CA GLY A 25 -3.65 -0.68 6.41
C GLY A 25 -4.11 -0.82 7.88
N ASP A 26 -3.57 -1.81 8.56
CA ASP A 26 -4.00 -2.33 9.88
C ASP A 26 -5.36 -3.06 9.84
N GLY A 27 -5.67 -3.73 8.73
CA GLY A 27 -6.92 -4.48 8.55
C GLY A 27 -8.19 -3.63 8.50
N GLN A 28 -8.09 -2.32 8.26
CA GLN A 28 -9.22 -1.41 8.23
C GLN A 28 -9.82 -1.31 6.82
N VAL A 29 -11.05 -1.80 6.67
CA VAL A 29 -11.79 -1.66 5.42
C VAL A 29 -12.72 -0.47 5.52
N ARG A 30 -12.49 0.53 4.67
CA ARG A 30 -13.37 1.70 4.55
C ARG A 30 -14.24 1.55 3.30
N GLY A 31 -15.55 1.49 3.52
CA GLY A 31 -16.53 1.56 2.45
C GLY A 31 -16.73 3.00 2.00
N PHE A 32 -16.76 3.22 0.69
CA PHE A 32 -17.05 4.49 0.07
C PHE A 32 -18.08 4.27 -1.05
N ASP A 33 -19.20 4.98 -0.98
CA ASP A 33 -20.21 4.97 -2.03
C ASP A 33 -19.93 6.13 -2.99
N GLY A 34 -19.42 5.80 -4.18
CA GLY A 34 -18.95 6.77 -5.17
C GLY A 34 -17.87 6.20 -6.08
N THR A 35 -17.42 7.02 -7.02
CA THR A 35 -16.45 6.58 -8.03
C THR A 35 -15.03 6.53 -7.48
N TYR A 36 -14.13 5.83 -8.17
CA TYR A 36 -12.74 5.71 -7.75
C TYR A 36 -12.02 7.08 -7.72
N THR A 37 -12.37 7.96 -8.66
CA THR A 37 -11.81 9.31 -8.72
C THR A 37 -12.20 10.16 -7.50
N GLU A 38 -13.48 10.14 -7.12
CA GLU A 38 -13.99 10.86 -5.93
C GLU A 38 -13.33 10.34 -4.64
N TYR A 39 -13.13 9.02 -4.55
CA TYR A 39 -12.41 8.41 -3.44
C TYR A 39 -10.95 8.92 -3.34
N LEU A 40 -10.24 9.05 -4.46
CA LEU A 40 -8.86 9.58 -4.46
C LEU A 40 -8.80 11.05 -4.02
N GLU A 41 -9.76 11.88 -4.42
CA GLU A 41 -9.84 13.29 -4.01
C GLU A 41 -10.04 13.40 -2.50
N LEU A 42 -11.00 12.65 -1.95
CA LEU A 42 -11.25 12.56 -0.51
C LEU A 42 -10.04 12.03 0.26
N LYS A 43 -9.34 11.03 -0.28
CA LYS A 43 -8.11 10.50 0.33
C LYS A 43 -7.00 11.55 0.35
N GLN A 44 -6.86 12.35 -0.70
CA GLN A 44 -5.88 13.45 -0.74
C GLN A 44 -6.24 14.58 0.23
N GLU A 45 -7.52 14.91 0.38
CA GLU A 45 -7.98 15.90 1.36
C GLU A 45 -7.79 15.39 2.80
N ALA A 46 -8.13 14.14 3.08
CA ALA A 46 -7.92 13.50 4.37
C ALA A 46 -6.44 13.38 4.73
N ALA A 47 -5.55 13.10 3.76
CA ALA A 47 -4.10 13.09 3.98
C ALA A 47 -3.55 14.49 4.31
N LYS A 48 -4.12 15.55 3.71
CA LYS A 48 -3.77 16.94 4.02
C LYS A 48 -4.27 17.36 5.41
N GLU A 49 -5.46 16.91 5.83
CA GLU A 49 -5.99 17.17 7.17
C GLU A 49 -5.27 16.35 8.25
N ALA A 50 -4.90 15.09 7.98
CA ALA A 50 -4.10 14.26 8.89
C ALA A 50 -2.72 14.87 9.16
N ALA A 51 -2.05 15.41 8.13
CA ALA A 51 -0.79 16.13 8.28
C ALA A 51 -0.93 17.43 9.12
N ALA A 52 -2.11 18.06 9.12
CA ALA A 52 -2.40 19.22 9.96
C ALA A 52 -2.74 18.82 11.41
N ALA A 53 -3.42 17.69 11.60
CA ALA A 53 -3.77 17.14 12.91
C ALA A 53 -2.55 16.61 13.67
N GLU A 54 -1.59 15.97 12.99
CA GLU A 54 -0.35 15.48 13.60
C GLU A 54 0.49 16.62 14.22
N LYS A 55 0.43 17.81 13.60
CA LYS A 55 1.09 19.03 14.09
C LYS A 55 0.41 19.64 15.34
N ALA A 56 -0.88 19.38 15.54
CA ALA A 56 -1.63 19.83 16.71
C ALA A 56 -1.52 18.86 17.91
N VAL A 57 -1.47 17.54 17.64
CA VAL A 57 -1.31 16.51 18.68
C VAL A 57 0.11 16.50 19.27
N ALA A 58 1.13 16.84 18.47
CA ALA A 58 2.50 17.00 18.95
C ALA A 58 2.69 18.19 19.93
N ALA A 59 1.86 19.23 19.84
CA ALA A 59 1.92 20.39 20.75
C ALA A 59 1.16 20.13 22.07
N ALA A 60 0.16 19.26 22.08
CA ALA A 60 -0.61 18.91 23.27
C ALA A 60 0.09 17.88 24.17
N ARG A 61 0.97 17.02 23.62
CA ARG A 61 1.73 16.03 24.41
C ARG A 61 2.87 16.59 25.26
N VAL A 62 3.35 17.81 24.99
CA VAL A 62 4.44 18.44 25.78
C VAL A 62 3.93 19.11 27.06
N ALA A 63 2.62 19.37 27.18
CA ALA A 63 2.04 20.04 28.35
C ALA A 63 1.46 19.07 29.41
N GLU A 64 1.33 17.79 29.10
CA GLU A 64 0.72 16.77 29.98
C GLU A 64 1.75 15.76 30.53
N GLU A 65 3.03 16.15 30.65
CA GLU A 65 4.08 15.34 31.29
C GLU A 65 4.64 15.97 32.58
N ALA A 66 3.97 17.01 33.12
CA ALA A 66 4.39 17.73 34.33
C ALA A 66 3.49 17.55 35.56
N SER A 67 2.44 16.73 35.52
CA SER A 67 1.58 16.55 36.70
C SER A 67 0.82 15.22 36.71
N THR A 68 1.51 14.11 36.99
CA THR A 68 1.02 13.03 37.87
C THR A 68 2.00 11.87 37.89
N ALA A 69 2.55 11.58 39.09
CA ALA A 69 2.85 10.24 39.62
C ALA A 69 4.11 10.26 40.53
N ALA A 70 3.97 10.93 41.66
CA ALA A 70 4.73 10.57 42.85
C ALA A 70 4.04 9.40 43.55
N ALA A 71 4.83 8.40 43.97
CA ALA A 71 4.51 7.21 44.79
C ALA A 71 3.69 6.12 44.04
N THR A 72 4.09 4.85 43.96
CA THR A 72 4.74 3.99 44.96
C THR A 72 5.43 2.78 44.29
N SER A 73 6.44 2.28 44.99
CA SER A 73 7.43 1.24 44.69
C SER A 73 6.97 -0.22 44.57
N ALA A 74 7.76 -0.96 43.78
CA ALA A 74 8.27 -2.33 43.98
C ALA A 74 7.69 -3.48 43.11
N PRO A 75 8.53 -4.48 42.73
CA PRO A 75 8.53 -5.06 41.39
C PRO A 75 8.13 -6.54 41.35
N LYS A 76 7.54 -7.01 40.23
CA LYS A 76 7.53 -8.44 39.90
C LYS A 76 7.38 -8.73 38.40
N GLN A 77 8.41 -9.42 37.91
CA GLN A 77 8.35 -10.53 36.96
C GLN A 77 7.90 -10.24 35.52
N ALA A 78 8.93 -9.96 34.69
CA ALA A 78 9.34 -10.84 33.60
C ALA A 78 8.26 -11.76 33.00
N ALA A 79 7.39 -11.18 32.19
CA ALA A 79 6.86 -11.84 31.00
C ALA A 79 7.42 -11.07 29.81
N LYS A 80 8.59 -11.50 29.31
CA LYS A 80 9.03 -11.13 27.95
C LYS A 80 8.07 -11.82 26.97
N GLN A 81 6.89 -11.24 26.82
CA GLN A 81 6.19 -11.31 25.55
C GLN A 81 7.04 -10.47 24.61
N THR A 82 7.97 -11.14 23.93
CA THR A 82 8.58 -10.58 22.74
C THR A 82 7.44 -10.47 21.73
N ALA A 83 6.72 -9.35 21.78
CA ALA A 83 6.11 -8.78 20.59
C ALA A 83 7.21 -8.87 19.53
N LYS A 84 6.95 -9.65 18.48
CA LYS A 84 7.82 -9.74 17.31
C LYS A 84 7.74 -8.37 16.63
N LYS A 85 8.37 -7.37 17.23
CA LYS A 85 8.77 -6.17 16.51
C LYS A 85 9.56 -6.67 15.32
N LEU A 86 9.08 -6.29 14.14
CA LEU A 86 9.72 -6.54 12.86
C LEU A 86 11.23 -6.57 13.00
N SER A 87 11.85 -7.59 12.43
CA SER A 87 13.26 -7.50 12.15
C SER A 87 13.46 -6.28 11.24
N TRP A 88 14.41 -5.40 11.56
CA TRP A 88 14.89 -4.34 10.64
C TRP A 88 15.12 -4.86 9.21
N ARG A 89 15.39 -6.16 9.08
CA ARG A 89 15.54 -6.89 7.82
C ARG A 89 14.23 -7.01 7.01
N GLU A 90 13.10 -7.27 7.67
CA GLU A 90 11.78 -7.40 7.04
C GLU A 90 11.29 -6.04 6.55
N GLN A 91 11.52 -4.98 7.32
CA GLN A 91 11.18 -3.61 6.92
C GLN A 91 12.00 -3.16 5.71
N LYS A 92 13.28 -3.51 5.68
CA LYS A 92 14.14 -3.25 4.52
C LYS A 92 13.74 -4.08 3.29
N GLU A 93 13.37 -5.35 3.47
CA GLU A 93 12.85 -6.21 2.40
C GLU A 93 11.56 -5.62 1.81
N PHE A 94 10.69 -5.07 2.64
CA PHE A 94 9.45 -4.42 2.21
C PHE A 94 9.70 -3.17 1.35
N GLU A 95 10.58 -2.26 1.81
CA GLU A 95 10.96 -1.06 1.05
C GLU A 95 11.63 -1.41 -0.29
N GLU A 96 12.45 -2.47 -0.30
CA GLU A 96 13.12 -2.96 -1.52
C GLU A 96 12.11 -3.56 -2.51
N LEU A 97 11.13 -4.33 -2.01
CA LEU A 97 10.05 -4.88 -2.83
C LEU A 97 9.16 -3.77 -3.41
N GLU A 98 8.82 -2.72 -2.66
CA GLU A 98 8.06 -1.58 -3.20
C GLU A 98 8.80 -0.92 -4.37
N ALA A 99 10.08 -0.61 -4.19
CA ALA A 99 10.89 0.01 -5.24
C ALA A 99 11.04 -0.89 -6.46
N GLU A 100 11.17 -2.21 -6.27
CA GLU A 100 11.31 -3.17 -7.36
C GLU A 100 10.01 -3.34 -8.14
N ILE A 101 8.85 -3.39 -7.46
CA ILE A 101 7.52 -3.43 -8.07
C ILE A 101 7.26 -2.14 -8.87
N GLU A 102 7.61 -0.97 -8.32
CA GLU A 102 7.48 0.31 -9.02
C GLU A 102 8.29 0.31 -10.33
N SER A 103 9.57 -0.09 -10.26
CA SER A 103 10.43 -0.17 -11.45
C SER A 103 9.92 -1.17 -12.49
N MET A 104 9.39 -2.31 -12.06
CA MET A 104 8.77 -3.28 -12.96
C MET A 104 7.51 -2.72 -13.64
N ASN A 105 6.68 -1.98 -12.91
CA ASN A 105 5.48 -1.34 -13.46
C ASN A 105 5.83 -0.23 -14.47
N GLU A 106 6.85 0.58 -14.19
CA GLU A 106 7.35 1.58 -15.15
C GLU A 106 7.82 0.92 -16.45
N ARG A 107 8.54 -0.20 -16.34
CA ARG A 107 9.02 -0.95 -17.51
C ARG A 107 7.87 -1.58 -18.29
N GLN A 108 6.85 -2.12 -17.61
CA GLN A 108 5.62 -2.59 -18.28
C GLN A 108 4.95 -1.46 -19.05
N ALA A 109 4.79 -0.29 -18.45
CA ALA A 109 4.20 0.89 -19.10
C ALA A 109 5.03 1.37 -20.31
N GLU A 110 6.36 1.31 -20.24
CA GLU A 110 7.22 1.63 -21.38
C GLU A 110 7.02 0.64 -22.54
N ILE A 111 7.00 -0.67 -22.23
CA ILE A 111 6.75 -1.72 -23.23
C ILE A 111 5.37 -1.54 -23.86
N ASP A 112 4.33 -1.31 -23.06
CA ASP A 112 2.97 -1.04 -23.54
C ASP A 112 2.91 0.19 -24.44
N ALA A 113 3.63 1.28 -24.09
CA ALA A 113 3.69 2.47 -24.94
C ALA A 113 4.39 2.20 -26.29
N VAL A 114 5.42 1.34 -26.30
CA VAL A 114 6.09 0.90 -27.53
C VAL A 114 5.16 0.02 -28.37
N LEU A 115 4.46 -0.93 -27.74
CA LEU A 115 3.48 -1.79 -28.41
C LEU A 115 2.32 -0.98 -29.00
N ALA A 116 1.82 0.01 -28.25
CA ALA A 116 0.71 0.88 -28.68
C ALA A 116 1.08 1.80 -29.86
N LYS A 117 2.34 2.23 -29.97
CA LYS A 117 2.82 2.98 -31.14
C LYS A 117 2.78 2.15 -32.43
N GLY A 118 2.88 0.83 -32.31
CA GLY A 118 2.95 -0.08 -33.44
C GLY A 118 4.26 0.05 -34.23
N GLY A 119 4.64 -1.01 -34.91
CA GLY A 119 5.80 -1.05 -35.79
C GLY A 119 5.76 -2.26 -36.71
N ASP A 120 6.53 -2.21 -37.78
CA ASP A 120 6.55 -3.29 -38.79
C ASP A 120 7.42 -4.50 -38.39
N ASP A 121 8.15 -4.40 -37.28
CA ASP A 121 9.05 -5.45 -36.76
C ASP A 121 8.29 -6.47 -35.90
N TYR A 122 7.68 -7.46 -36.55
CA TYR A 122 6.91 -8.52 -35.88
C TYR A 122 7.71 -9.29 -34.82
N ASP A 123 8.99 -9.58 -35.10
CA ASP A 123 9.89 -10.26 -34.15
C ASP A 123 10.10 -9.47 -32.86
N LYS A 124 10.27 -8.14 -32.96
CA LYS A 124 10.43 -7.29 -31.76
C LYS A 124 9.12 -7.18 -30.97
N LEU A 125 7.98 -7.08 -31.64
CA LEU A 125 6.68 -7.07 -30.97
C LEU A 125 6.43 -8.36 -30.19
N THR A 126 6.81 -9.50 -30.77
CA THR A 126 6.70 -10.81 -30.11
C THR A 126 7.60 -10.86 -28.87
N GLN A 127 8.87 -10.45 -29.00
CA GLN A 127 9.82 -10.40 -27.88
C GLN A 127 9.35 -9.47 -26.75
N LEU A 128 8.85 -8.28 -27.09
CA LEU A 128 8.32 -7.33 -26.11
C LEU A 128 7.08 -7.87 -25.39
N THR A 129 6.21 -8.59 -26.09
CA THR A 129 5.03 -9.22 -25.48
C THR A 129 5.43 -10.35 -24.54
N GLU A 130 6.42 -11.16 -24.91
CA GLU A 130 6.99 -12.20 -24.03
C GLU A 130 7.67 -11.58 -22.79
N GLU A 131 8.46 -10.52 -22.96
CA GLU A 131 9.09 -9.78 -21.87
C GLU A 131 8.04 -9.19 -20.93
N LEU A 132 6.98 -8.57 -21.46
CA LEU A 132 5.85 -8.05 -20.69
C LEU A 132 5.19 -9.16 -19.86
N SER A 133 4.87 -10.31 -20.47
CA SER A 133 4.25 -11.43 -19.76
C SER A 133 5.11 -11.97 -18.63
N THR A 134 6.43 -11.98 -18.82
CA THR A 134 7.39 -12.42 -17.81
C THR A 134 7.47 -11.40 -16.67
N LEU A 135 7.56 -10.11 -16.99
CA LEU A 135 7.57 -9.03 -16.01
C LEU A 135 6.29 -8.99 -15.18
N MET A 136 5.12 -9.24 -15.79
CA MET A 136 3.85 -9.34 -15.06
C MET A 136 3.88 -10.49 -14.06
N ALA A 137 4.30 -11.69 -14.49
CA ALA A 137 4.37 -12.85 -13.61
C ALA A 137 5.41 -12.70 -12.48
N GLU A 138 6.49 -11.95 -12.71
CA GLU A 138 7.48 -11.63 -11.67
C GLU A 138 6.96 -10.57 -10.69
N SER A 139 6.27 -9.54 -11.19
CA SER A 139 5.64 -8.50 -10.38
C SER A 139 4.57 -9.09 -9.44
N ASP A 140 3.75 -10.00 -9.95
CA ASP A 140 2.73 -10.71 -9.16
C ASP A 140 3.36 -11.49 -8.00
N LYS A 141 4.43 -12.26 -8.26
CA LYS A 141 5.14 -13.01 -7.21
C LYS A 141 5.75 -12.12 -6.13
N LYS A 142 6.31 -10.97 -6.53
CA LYS A 142 6.87 -9.99 -5.58
C LYS A 142 5.77 -9.32 -4.77
N SER A 143 4.63 -9.07 -5.39
CA SER A 143 3.44 -8.52 -4.75
C SER A 143 2.84 -9.50 -3.73
N GLU A 144 2.77 -10.79 -4.04
CA GLU A 144 2.40 -11.85 -3.08
C GLU A 144 3.34 -11.84 -1.86
N ARG A 145 4.65 -11.77 -2.10
CA ARG A 145 5.66 -11.72 -1.04
C ARG A 145 5.54 -10.46 -0.17
N TRP A 146 5.28 -9.32 -0.81
CA TRP A 146 5.03 -8.06 -0.13
C TRP A 146 3.78 -8.15 0.76
N LEU A 147 2.73 -8.80 0.28
CA LEU A 147 1.47 -9.00 1.01
C LEU A 147 1.68 -9.92 2.23
N GLU A 148 2.44 -11.01 2.09
CA GLU A 148 2.83 -11.86 3.24
C GLU A 148 3.61 -11.08 4.31
N LEU A 149 4.49 -10.17 3.88
CA LEU A 149 5.24 -9.31 4.80
C LEU A 149 4.30 -8.31 5.48
N ALA A 150 3.39 -7.68 4.74
CA ALA A 150 2.39 -6.76 5.26
C ALA A 150 1.50 -7.41 6.34
N GLU A 151 0.98 -8.63 6.09
CA GLU A 151 0.19 -9.37 7.08
C GLU A 151 0.99 -9.67 8.37
N ARG A 152 2.29 -9.91 8.25
CA ARG A 152 3.18 -10.07 9.42
C ARG A 152 3.50 -8.76 10.14
N MET A 153 3.33 -7.61 9.49
CA MET A 153 3.50 -6.30 10.13
C MET A 153 2.29 -5.90 10.98
N GLU A 154 1.10 -6.29 10.55
CA GLU A 154 -0.15 -5.95 11.24
C GLU A 154 -0.50 -6.91 12.41
N GLY A 155 0.04 -8.14 12.41
CA GLY A 155 -0.23 -9.18 13.42
C GLY A 155 0.78 -9.27 14.57
#